data_AF-B9L1N4-F1
#
_entry.id   AF-B9L1N4-F1
#
_cell.length_a   1.000
_cell.length_b   1.000
_cell.length_c   1.000
_cell.angle_alpha   90.00
_cell.angle_beta   90.00
_cell.angle_gamma   90.00
#
_symmetry.space_group_name_H-M   'P 1'
#
loop_
_entity.id
_entity.type
_entity.pdbx_description
1 polymer ?
#
loop_
_entity_poly.entity_id
_entity_poly.type
_entity_poly.pdbx_seq_one_letter_code
_entity_poly.pdbx_strand_id
1 'polypeptide(L)'
;MRPRGLRWLLVMAWFALWSLGCRVPQTLVATVPESTSTLTVRTQVEQPFYSARDGLTAVRLRLNLPDNFAPGERPSLGGGGTIRIVYAPEVDPRYPDSDFYAWPASQGWLGELLPGRVISQTFLSRYPNLDGITVRVGTYGADIGTGIGRLREDVSAIVREAPIAGREITTLPGGGAVEVIGSRESWVRVRLADGRVGYIDRASFADLPAPTRENWGELLLRLYREGEEAPLREARLRVQGLSDESHVTFRFAPIADSYRTSYRFTIEAVGSAPGHAVTLWSDPATETLVFRPTYASQVLAEAALDAGRWSGVEGTLEVRFAPVQPTRDVYLRLIVEAKERPLIVHWSMVRPPGNLPLASRDDPGIWGGLVFNARYSETVPVGWLVRTVFVRSTRAIFSDPVLGIGYMFVTSGALGLLAWSWRKRGRRAVVS
;
A
#
# COMPACT_ATOMS: atom_id res chain seq x y z
N MET A 1 27.87 -47.57 30.38
CA MET A 1 27.66 -46.19 29.86
C MET A 1 26.49 -46.22 28.87
N ARG A 2 25.33 -45.66 29.22
CA ARG A 2 24.14 -45.60 28.34
C ARG A 2 24.29 -44.45 27.33
N PRO A 3 23.89 -44.59 26.06
CA PRO A 3 24.12 -43.57 25.04
C PRO A 3 23.12 -42.42 25.22
N ARG A 4 23.51 -41.38 25.98
CA ARG A 4 22.75 -40.13 26.09
C ARG A 4 22.64 -39.38 24.75
N GLY A 5 23.54 -39.64 23.79
CA GLY A 5 23.58 -38.95 22.49
C GLY A 5 22.41 -39.26 21.54
N LEU A 6 21.86 -40.48 21.55
CA LEU A 6 20.81 -40.88 20.60
C LEU A 6 19.46 -40.19 20.88
N ARG A 7 19.15 -39.93 22.16
CA ARG A 7 17.94 -39.19 22.57
C ARG A 7 18.00 -37.71 22.16
N TRP A 8 19.17 -37.08 22.29
CA TRP A 8 19.35 -35.68 21.86
C TRP A 8 19.31 -35.53 20.33
N LEU A 9 19.89 -36.49 19.59
CA LEU A 9 19.79 -36.52 18.13
C LEU A 9 18.34 -36.70 17.64
N LEU A 10 17.53 -37.54 18.30
CA LEU A 10 16.12 -37.70 17.97
C LEU A 10 15.28 -36.45 18.29
N VAL A 11 15.54 -35.78 19.42
CA VAL A 11 14.86 -34.52 19.78
C VAL A 11 15.26 -33.40 18.81
N MET A 12 16.53 -33.29 18.45
CA MET A 12 17.03 -32.31 17.47
C MET A 12 16.49 -32.59 16.06
N ALA A 13 16.45 -33.86 15.63
CA ALA A 13 15.85 -34.25 14.36
C ALA A 13 14.34 -33.99 14.34
N TRP A 14 13.66 -34.17 15.48
CA TRP A 14 12.24 -33.87 15.61
C TRP A 14 11.99 -32.35 15.56
N PHE A 15 12.77 -31.53 16.28
CA PHE A 15 12.72 -30.06 16.16
C PHE A 15 13.06 -29.59 14.74
N ALA A 16 14.05 -30.21 14.08
CA ALA A 16 14.39 -29.92 12.69
C ALA A 16 13.23 -30.24 11.74
N LEU A 17 12.57 -31.41 11.90
CA LEU A 17 11.37 -31.78 11.15
C LEU A 17 10.17 -30.85 11.41
N TRP A 18 10.04 -30.30 12.62
CA TRP A 18 9.03 -29.30 12.96
C TRP A 18 9.35 -27.90 12.38
N SER A 19 10.63 -27.61 12.13
CA SER A 19 11.11 -26.38 11.49
C SER A 19 11.12 -26.43 9.97
N LEU A 20 10.97 -27.62 9.36
CA LEU A 20 10.78 -27.72 7.92
C LEU A 20 9.46 -27.04 7.55
N GLY A 21 9.54 -25.97 6.75
CA GLY A 21 8.37 -25.28 6.23
C GLY A 21 7.83 -25.99 5.01
N CYS A 22 6.53 -26.29 4.97
CA CYS A 22 5.87 -26.71 3.74
C CYS A 22 5.48 -25.45 2.95
N ARG A 23 5.89 -25.39 1.68
CA ARG A 23 5.40 -24.35 0.76
C ARG A 23 4.02 -24.77 0.25
N VAL A 24 2.98 -24.09 0.72
CA VAL A 24 1.62 -24.33 0.22
C VAL A 24 1.30 -23.25 -0.80
N PRO A 25 1.07 -23.59 -2.08
CA PRO A 25 0.65 -22.61 -3.07
C PRO A 25 -0.72 -22.06 -2.68
N GLN A 26 -0.82 -20.75 -2.65
CA GLN A 26 -1.99 -20.02 -2.19
C GLN A 26 -2.36 -18.95 -3.21
N THR A 27 -3.65 -18.66 -3.39
CA THR A 27 -4.14 -17.63 -4.31
C THR A 27 -4.71 -16.43 -3.56
N LEU A 28 -4.81 -15.27 -4.21
CA LEU A 28 -5.44 -14.06 -3.66
C LEU A 28 -6.94 -14.29 -3.42
N VAL A 29 -7.59 -14.87 -4.43
CA VAL A 29 -9.01 -15.29 -4.40
C VAL A 29 -9.13 -16.74 -4.87
N ALA A 30 -10.20 -17.42 -4.46
CA ALA A 30 -10.40 -18.84 -4.76
C ALA A 30 -10.55 -19.11 -6.26
N THR A 31 -11.27 -18.25 -6.96
CA THR A 31 -11.50 -18.30 -8.41
C THR A 31 -11.28 -16.92 -9.02
N VAL A 32 -10.88 -16.89 -10.29
CA VAL A 32 -10.76 -15.63 -11.04
C VAL A 32 -12.17 -15.02 -11.20
N PRO A 33 -12.35 -13.71 -10.97
CA PRO A 33 -13.67 -13.07 -11.11
C PRO A 33 -14.25 -13.19 -12.53
N GLU A 34 -15.58 -13.20 -12.63
CA GLU A 34 -16.27 -13.11 -13.91
C GLU A 34 -16.03 -11.74 -14.56
N SER A 35 -15.87 -11.74 -15.88
CA SER A 35 -15.59 -10.52 -16.65
C SER A 35 -16.88 -9.76 -16.92
N THR A 36 -16.88 -8.46 -16.66
CA THR A 36 -17.96 -7.55 -17.03
C THR A 36 -17.77 -7.05 -18.45
N SER A 37 -16.56 -6.59 -18.79
CA SER A 37 -16.22 -6.15 -20.14
C SER A 37 -14.70 -6.15 -20.33
N THR A 38 -14.23 -5.58 -21.44
CA THR A 38 -12.82 -5.37 -21.74
C THR A 38 -12.44 -3.90 -21.64
N LEU A 39 -11.16 -3.65 -21.41
CA LEU A 39 -10.52 -2.35 -21.37
C LEU A 39 -9.32 -2.39 -22.33
N THR A 40 -9.22 -1.41 -23.22
CA THR A 40 -8.03 -1.22 -24.05
C THR A 40 -7.02 -0.36 -23.31
N VAL A 41 -5.91 -0.96 -22.89
CA VAL A 41 -4.78 -0.31 -22.24
C VAL A 41 -3.79 0.12 -23.33
N ARG A 42 -3.65 1.42 -23.55
CA ARG A 42 -2.69 2.01 -24.49
C ARG A 42 -1.43 2.47 -23.79
N THR A 43 -1.56 2.89 -22.54
CA THR A 43 -0.44 3.32 -21.70
C THR A 43 -0.34 2.43 -20.49
N GLN A 44 -1.23 2.60 -19.52
CA GLN A 44 -1.12 1.96 -18.22
C GLN A 44 -2.49 1.82 -17.55
N VAL A 45 -2.70 0.66 -16.92
CA VAL A 45 -3.76 0.44 -15.94
C VAL A 45 -3.17 -0.07 -14.64
N GLU A 46 -3.71 0.39 -13.53
CA GLU A 46 -3.25 0.08 -12.18
C GLU A 46 -4.38 -0.52 -11.35
N GLN A 47 -4.07 -1.51 -10.52
CA GLN A 47 -5.01 -2.14 -9.61
C GLN A 47 -4.35 -2.32 -8.24
N PRO A 48 -4.72 -1.50 -7.24
CA PRO A 48 -4.37 -1.75 -5.85
C PRO A 48 -5.13 -2.98 -5.31
N PHE A 49 -4.50 -3.77 -4.44
CA PHE A 49 -5.13 -4.87 -3.74
C PHE A 49 -4.44 -5.15 -2.40
N TYR A 50 -5.21 -5.61 -1.42
CA TYR A 50 -4.73 -6.06 -0.14
C TYR A 50 -4.18 -7.49 -0.25
N SER A 51 -2.96 -7.71 0.20
CA SER A 51 -2.36 -9.03 0.30
C SER A 51 -2.34 -9.49 1.75
N ALA A 52 -3.07 -10.56 2.05
CA ALA A 52 -3.07 -11.18 3.38
C ALA A 52 -1.89 -12.17 3.58
N ARG A 53 -1.07 -12.41 2.55
CA ARG A 53 -0.17 -13.56 2.44
C ARG A 53 1.23 -13.13 2.02
N ASP A 54 2.23 -13.90 2.43
CA ASP A 54 3.63 -13.59 2.10
C ASP A 54 4.13 -14.38 0.89
N GLY A 55 5.22 -13.92 0.28
CA GLY A 55 5.91 -14.65 -0.78
C GLY A 55 5.13 -14.65 -2.09
N LEU A 56 4.72 -13.48 -2.59
CA LEU A 56 4.09 -13.38 -3.91
C LEU A 56 5.03 -13.91 -5.00
N THR A 57 4.55 -14.78 -5.88
CA THR A 57 5.36 -15.50 -6.88
C THR A 57 4.85 -15.38 -8.31
N ALA A 58 3.58 -15.04 -8.48
CA ALA A 58 2.99 -14.95 -9.81
C ALA A 58 1.73 -14.07 -9.81
N VAL A 59 1.40 -13.57 -10.99
CA VAL A 59 0.12 -12.92 -11.30
C VAL A 59 -0.49 -13.63 -12.51
N ARG A 60 -1.78 -13.94 -12.42
CA ARG A 60 -2.61 -14.37 -13.55
C ARG A 60 -3.48 -13.21 -13.95
N LEU A 61 -3.35 -12.73 -15.18
CA LEU A 61 -4.16 -11.65 -15.73
C LEU A 61 -5.03 -12.19 -16.86
N ARG A 62 -6.32 -11.87 -16.86
CA ARG A 62 -7.19 -12.22 -17.98
C ARG A 62 -7.03 -11.21 -19.11
N LEU A 63 -6.64 -11.72 -20.27
CA LEU A 63 -6.40 -10.93 -21.49
C LEU A 63 -7.36 -11.41 -22.58
N ASN A 64 -7.75 -10.49 -23.46
CA ASN A 64 -8.51 -10.83 -24.65
C ASN A 64 -7.55 -11.32 -25.75
N LEU A 65 -7.21 -12.61 -25.66
CA LEU A 65 -6.40 -13.33 -26.64
C LEU A 65 -7.26 -14.40 -27.33
N PRO A 66 -6.92 -14.83 -28.56
CA PRO A 66 -7.59 -15.95 -29.22
C PRO A 66 -7.56 -17.21 -28.34
N ASP A 67 -8.63 -18.00 -28.36
CA ASP A 67 -8.73 -19.21 -27.53
C ASP A 67 -8.02 -20.44 -28.15
N ASN A 68 -7.68 -20.36 -29.44
CA ASN A 68 -7.11 -21.47 -30.22
C ASN A 68 -5.66 -21.17 -30.62
N PHE A 69 -4.73 -21.88 -30.01
CA PHE A 69 -3.31 -21.91 -30.38
C PHE A 69 -2.90 -23.33 -30.79
N ALA A 70 -1.96 -23.47 -31.72
CA ALA A 70 -1.42 -24.77 -32.06
C ALA A 70 -0.66 -25.39 -30.86
N PRO A 71 -0.54 -26.73 -30.78
CA PRO A 71 0.21 -27.38 -29.70
C PRO A 71 1.65 -26.84 -29.61
N GLY A 72 1.99 -26.22 -28.48
CA GLY A 72 3.32 -25.63 -28.23
C GLY A 72 3.48 -24.17 -28.67
N GLU A 73 2.51 -23.61 -29.39
CA GLU A 73 2.45 -22.20 -29.72
C GLU A 73 2.13 -21.38 -28.45
N ARG A 74 2.85 -20.28 -28.26
CA ARG A 74 2.63 -19.32 -27.17
C ARG A 74 1.99 -18.07 -27.75
N PRO A 75 0.99 -17.46 -27.09
CA PRO A 75 0.54 -16.14 -27.50
C PRO A 75 1.70 -15.17 -27.42
N SER A 76 2.09 -14.64 -28.57
CA SER A 76 2.90 -13.44 -28.64
C SER A 76 1.94 -12.26 -28.57
N LEU A 77 1.97 -11.51 -27.46
CA LEU A 77 1.25 -10.23 -27.39
C LEU A 77 1.90 -9.23 -28.34
N GLY A 78 3.20 -9.41 -28.63
CA GLY A 78 3.87 -8.76 -29.75
C GLY A 78 3.83 -7.25 -29.61
N GLY A 79 4.33 -6.74 -28.49
CA GLY A 79 4.37 -5.31 -28.22
C GLY A 79 5.02 -4.91 -26.91
N GLY A 80 5.81 -5.81 -26.28
CA GLY A 80 6.66 -5.49 -25.12
C GLY A 80 5.91 -5.16 -23.83
N GLY A 81 4.63 -5.51 -23.72
CA GLY A 81 3.84 -5.21 -22.52
C GLY A 81 4.43 -5.84 -21.25
N THR A 82 4.30 -5.13 -20.12
CA THR A 82 4.89 -5.56 -18.83
C THR A 82 3.88 -5.55 -17.69
N ILE A 83 4.14 -6.38 -16.69
CA ILE A 83 3.53 -6.29 -15.37
C ILE A 83 4.58 -5.87 -14.36
N ARG A 84 4.23 -4.91 -13.51
CA ARG A 84 5.00 -4.52 -12.32
C ARG A 84 4.17 -4.65 -11.06
N ILE A 85 4.81 -5.06 -9.96
CA ILE A 85 4.25 -5.06 -8.61
C ILE A 85 5.04 -4.07 -7.77
N VAL A 86 4.32 -3.16 -7.11
CA VAL A 86 4.88 -2.19 -6.16
C VAL A 86 4.07 -2.21 -4.85
N TYR A 87 4.64 -1.70 -3.76
CA TYR A 87 3.84 -1.37 -2.58
C TYR A 87 2.90 -0.19 -2.87
N ALA A 88 1.76 -0.16 -2.19
CA ALA A 88 0.77 0.91 -2.29
C ALA A 88 0.36 1.44 -0.90
N PRO A 89 1.30 1.99 -0.11
CA PRO A 89 1.00 2.49 1.23
C PRO A 89 -0.04 3.62 1.23
N GLU A 90 -0.10 4.43 0.17
CA GLU A 90 -1.01 5.58 0.05
C GLU A 90 -2.50 5.22 0.03
N VAL A 91 -2.85 3.96 -0.24
CA VAL A 91 -4.24 3.46 -0.19
C VAL A 91 -4.54 2.66 1.08
N ASP A 92 -3.60 2.57 2.02
CA ASP A 92 -3.79 1.82 3.26
C ASP A 92 -4.67 2.62 4.24
N PRO A 93 -5.89 2.14 4.57
CA PRO A 93 -6.84 2.89 5.39
C PRO A 93 -6.48 2.87 6.89
N ARG A 94 -5.40 2.18 7.27
CA ARG A 94 -5.00 1.99 8.67
C ARG A 94 -4.08 3.07 9.20
N TYR A 95 -3.72 4.05 8.37
CA TYR A 95 -3.00 5.23 8.83
C TYR A 95 -3.93 6.21 9.54
N PRO A 96 -3.42 7.00 10.51
CA PRO A 96 -4.21 8.02 11.21
C PRO A 96 -4.90 9.01 10.26
N ASP A 97 -4.25 9.29 9.13
CA ASP A 97 -4.84 10.05 8.04
C ASP A 97 -5.70 9.16 7.12
N SER A 98 -6.97 8.97 7.51
CA SER A 98 -7.93 8.10 6.82
C SER A 98 -8.44 8.66 5.49
N ASP A 99 -8.56 9.98 5.39
CA ASP A 99 -8.86 10.70 4.16
C ASP A 99 -7.89 11.89 4.05
N PHE A 100 -6.83 11.66 3.27
CA PHE A 100 -5.72 12.59 3.07
C PHE A 100 -6.17 13.95 2.57
N TYR A 101 -7.30 14.03 1.85
CA TYR A 101 -7.78 15.29 1.28
C TYR A 101 -8.87 15.96 2.11
N ALA A 102 -9.42 15.25 3.11
CA ALA A 102 -10.48 15.79 3.96
C ALA A 102 -9.94 16.52 5.18
N TRP A 103 -10.61 17.61 5.56
CA TRP A 103 -10.33 18.41 6.75
C TRP A 103 -11.57 18.40 7.66
N PRO A 104 -11.78 17.33 8.45
CA PRO A 104 -13.01 17.15 9.22
C PRO A 104 -13.10 18.16 10.36
N ALA A 105 -14.31 18.64 10.66
CA ALA A 105 -14.57 19.61 11.72
C ALA A 105 -14.26 19.11 13.14
N SER A 106 -14.10 17.79 13.31
CA SER A 106 -13.70 17.18 14.58
C SER A 106 -12.20 17.31 14.89
N GLN A 107 -11.40 17.77 13.92
CA GLN A 107 -9.97 17.99 14.06
C GLN A 107 -9.67 19.50 14.05
N GLY A 108 -8.49 19.87 14.50
CA GLY A 108 -8.12 21.27 14.68
C GLY A 108 -6.61 21.50 14.78
N TRP A 109 -6.26 22.78 14.78
CA TRP A 109 -4.89 23.24 14.98
C TRP A 109 -4.48 23.17 16.46
N LEU A 110 -3.27 22.69 16.74
CA LEU A 110 -2.70 22.65 18.10
C LEU A 110 -2.38 24.04 18.69
N GLY A 111 -2.53 25.11 17.91
CA GLY A 111 -1.95 26.42 18.19
C GLY A 111 -0.49 26.50 17.74
N GLU A 112 0.12 27.67 17.89
CA GLU A 112 1.49 27.90 17.47
C GLU A 112 2.47 26.94 18.17
N LEU A 113 3.34 26.31 17.39
CA LEU A 113 4.41 25.46 17.89
C LEU A 113 5.61 26.35 18.23
N LEU A 114 5.83 26.57 19.52
CA LEU A 114 6.93 27.40 20.02
C LEU A 114 8.09 26.53 20.53
N PRO A 115 9.33 27.07 20.57
CA PRO A 115 10.47 26.37 21.15
C PRO A 115 10.17 25.85 22.56
N GLY A 116 10.54 24.59 22.81
CA GLY A 116 10.28 23.90 24.07
C GLY A 116 8.99 23.06 24.08
N ARG A 117 8.05 23.27 23.14
CA ARG A 117 6.91 22.36 22.95
C ARG A 117 7.31 21.21 22.04
N VAL A 118 7.22 19.98 22.56
CA VAL A 118 7.54 18.75 21.83
C VAL A 118 6.28 17.91 21.68
N ILE A 119 5.88 17.64 20.45
CA ILE A 119 4.78 16.72 20.13
C ILE A 119 5.37 15.34 19.86
N SER A 120 4.86 14.28 20.49
CA SER A 120 5.35 12.91 20.34
C SER A 120 4.24 11.99 19.86
N GLN A 121 4.54 11.10 18.91
CA GLN A 121 3.60 10.12 18.38
C GLN A 121 4.29 8.78 18.15
N THR A 122 3.55 7.69 18.35
CA THR A 122 4.00 6.33 18.07
C THR A 122 3.19 5.74 16.91
N PHE A 123 3.83 4.95 16.06
CA PHE A 123 3.17 4.24 14.97
C PHE A 123 3.86 2.93 14.61
N LEU A 124 3.09 2.01 14.05
CA LEU A 124 3.62 0.80 13.41
C LEU A 124 3.90 1.10 11.92
N SER A 125 5.16 0.98 11.52
CA SER A 125 5.53 1.00 10.11
C SER A 125 5.07 -0.30 9.45
N ARG A 126 4.21 -0.20 8.44
CA ARG A 126 3.57 -1.36 7.79
C ARG A 126 4.29 -1.86 6.55
N TYR A 127 5.26 -1.09 6.05
CA TYR A 127 5.99 -1.34 4.82
C TYR A 127 7.50 -1.19 5.07
N PRO A 128 8.36 -1.85 4.26
CA PRO A 128 9.80 -1.59 4.28
C PRO A 128 10.11 -0.22 3.65
N ASN A 129 11.37 0.23 3.82
CA ASN A 129 11.89 1.48 3.26
C ASN A 129 11.17 2.75 3.72
N LEU A 130 10.80 2.84 5.01
CA LEU A 130 10.28 4.08 5.60
C LEU A 130 11.25 5.23 5.35
N ASP A 131 10.79 6.31 4.72
CA ASP A 131 11.63 7.42 4.23
C ASP A 131 11.10 8.81 4.62
N GLY A 132 9.97 8.86 5.32
CA GLY A 132 9.45 10.13 5.79
C GLY A 132 8.15 10.02 6.59
N ILE A 133 7.74 11.16 7.12
CA ILE A 133 6.46 11.34 7.80
C ILE A 133 5.82 12.61 7.25
N THR A 134 4.65 12.45 6.66
CA THR A 134 3.82 13.56 6.22
C THR A 134 2.91 14.00 7.35
N VAL A 135 2.87 15.30 7.61
CA VAL A 135 1.93 15.95 8.55
C VAL A 135 1.22 17.09 7.83
N ARG A 136 0.16 17.60 8.44
CA ARG A 136 -0.55 18.80 7.97
C ARG A 136 -0.10 20.02 8.78
N VAL A 137 0.27 21.07 8.07
CA VAL A 137 0.77 22.32 8.65
C VAL A 137 -0.17 23.48 8.33
N GLY A 138 -0.36 24.33 9.33
CA GLY A 138 -0.97 25.65 9.19
C GLY A 138 0.09 26.73 9.35
N THR A 139 0.07 27.69 8.44
CA THR A 139 0.99 28.84 8.41
C THR A 139 0.27 30.15 8.75
N TYR A 140 -1.05 30.10 8.96
CA TYR A 140 -1.95 31.23 9.25
C TYR A 140 -1.78 32.40 8.25
N GLY A 141 -1.84 32.08 6.95
CA GLY A 141 -1.75 33.06 5.86
C GLY A 141 -0.36 33.65 5.62
N ALA A 142 0.71 32.96 6.05
CA ALA A 142 2.08 33.42 5.82
C ALA A 142 2.59 33.18 4.38
N ASP A 143 1.79 32.56 3.52
CA ASP A 143 2.10 32.32 2.12
C ASP A 143 1.33 33.22 1.15
N ILE A 144 0.03 33.42 1.38
CA ILE A 144 -0.88 34.25 0.57
C ILE A 144 -1.82 34.98 1.53
N GLY A 145 -1.88 36.31 1.43
CA GLY A 145 -2.79 37.11 2.24
C GLY A 145 -4.22 37.11 1.71
N THR A 146 -5.10 37.84 2.40
CA THR A 146 -6.48 38.06 1.96
C THR A 146 -6.60 39.41 1.26
N GLY A 147 -7.53 39.53 0.31
CA GLY A 147 -7.73 40.75 -0.46
C GLY A 147 -8.15 40.49 -1.90
N ILE A 148 -7.80 41.39 -2.82
CA ILE A 148 -8.11 41.21 -4.24
C ILE A 148 -6.89 40.63 -4.95
N GLY A 149 -7.06 39.48 -5.58
CA GLY A 149 -6.10 38.89 -6.51
C GLY A 149 -6.49 39.20 -7.96
N ARG A 150 -5.50 39.30 -8.85
CA ARG A 150 -5.71 39.56 -10.27
C ARG A 150 -5.31 38.36 -11.10
N LEU A 151 -6.24 37.85 -11.90
CA LEU A 151 -6.01 36.75 -12.83
C LEU A 151 -5.15 37.21 -14.00
N ARG A 152 -4.36 36.28 -14.55
CA ARG A 152 -3.63 36.51 -15.79
C ARG A 152 -4.58 36.76 -16.96
N GLU A 153 -4.18 37.59 -17.91
CA GLU A 153 -5.02 37.96 -19.06
C GLU A 153 -5.06 36.88 -20.15
N ASP A 154 -4.04 36.02 -20.22
CA ASP A 154 -3.82 35.07 -21.31
C ASP A 154 -4.45 33.69 -21.07
N VAL A 155 -5.03 33.44 -19.89
CA VAL A 155 -5.60 32.15 -19.53
C VAL A 155 -6.86 32.32 -18.69
N SER A 156 -7.89 31.52 -18.99
CA SER A 156 -9.07 31.42 -18.13
C SER A 156 -8.74 30.61 -16.88
N ALA A 157 -9.21 31.07 -15.73
CA ALA A 157 -8.96 30.42 -14.45
C ALA A 157 -10.06 29.40 -14.12
N ILE A 158 -9.68 28.13 -14.02
CA ILE A 158 -10.59 27.06 -13.59
C ILE A 158 -10.74 27.11 -12.06
N VAL A 159 -11.98 27.21 -11.59
CA VAL A 159 -12.32 27.21 -10.17
C VAL A 159 -12.76 25.81 -9.76
N ARG A 160 -12.14 25.24 -8.72
CA ARG A 160 -12.43 23.90 -8.22
C ARG A 160 -13.06 23.90 -6.82
N GLU A 161 -13.82 22.86 -6.51
CA GLU A 161 -14.44 22.62 -5.18
C GLU A 161 -13.43 22.36 -4.07
N ALA A 162 -12.31 21.75 -4.44
CA ALA A 162 -11.20 21.44 -3.55
C ALA A 162 -9.88 21.54 -4.33
N PRO A 163 -8.76 21.83 -3.65
CA PRO A 163 -7.44 21.75 -4.27
C PRO A 163 -7.18 20.37 -4.88
N ILE A 164 -6.49 20.33 -6.02
CA ILE A 164 -5.97 19.11 -6.69
C ILE A 164 -7.05 18.17 -7.24
N ALA A 165 -7.93 17.63 -6.39
CA ALA A 165 -8.91 16.59 -6.71
C ALA A 165 -10.35 17.12 -6.79
N GLY A 166 -10.57 18.42 -6.59
CA GLY A 166 -11.89 19.02 -6.69
C GLY A 166 -12.42 19.04 -8.11
N ARG A 167 -13.73 18.81 -8.24
CA ARG A 167 -14.46 19.02 -9.50
C ARG A 167 -14.42 20.49 -9.87
N GLU A 168 -14.51 20.76 -11.17
CA GLU A 168 -14.68 22.13 -11.66
C GLU A 168 -16.07 22.65 -11.25
N ILE A 169 -16.08 23.84 -10.65
CA ILE A 169 -17.29 24.60 -10.32
C ILE A 169 -17.68 25.49 -11.50
N THR A 170 -16.69 26.21 -12.03
CA THR A 170 -16.84 27.22 -13.08
C THR A 170 -15.47 27.60 -13.63
N THR A 171 -15.47 28.39 -14.69
CA THR A 171 -14.29 29.00 -15.28
C THR A 171 -14.46 30.53 -15.29
N LEU A 172 -13.44 31.26 -14.82
CA LEU A 172 -13.40 32.72 -14.82
C LEU A 172 -12.58 33.23 -16.00
N PRO A 173 -13.00 34.34 -16.65
CA PRO A 173 -12.20 34.96 -17.71
C PRO A 173 -10.88 35.51 -17.15
N GLY A 174 -9.84 35.45 -17.99
CA GLY A 174 -8.55 36.06 -17.69
C GLY A 174 -8.65 37.58 -17.45
N GLY A 175 -7.70 38.12 -16.68
CA GLY A 175 -7.61 39.55 -16.34
C GLY A 175 -8.57 40.03 -15.25
N GLY A 176 -9.54 39.20 -14.87
CA GLY A 176 -10.52 39.49 -13.83
C GLY A 176 -9.90 39.65 -12.43
N ALA A 177 -10.57 40.42 -11.59
CA ALA A 177 -10.28 40.51 -10.16
C ALA A 177 -11.15 39.51 -9.39
N VAL A 178 -10.58 38.88 -8.36
CA VAL A 178 -11.29 37.92 -7.50
C VAL A 178 -10.91 38.13 -6.03
N GLU A 179 -11.87 37.94 -5.12
CA GLU A 179 -11.62 38.00 -3.68
C GLU A 179 -10.85 36.75 -3.25
N VAL A 180 -9.62 36.94 -2.80
CA VAL A 180 -8.75 35.93 -2.19
C VAL A 180 -8.99 35.93 -0.69
N ILE A 181 -9.28 34.75 -0.15
CA ILE A 181 -9.58 34.55 1.28
C ILE A 181 -8.56 33.65 1.97
N GLY A 182 -7.45 33.32 1.30
CA GLY A 182 -6.33 32.55 1.82
C GLY A 182 -5.82 31.53 0.79
N SER A 183 -5.23 30.44 1.29
CA SER A 183 -4.69 29.36 0.46
C SER A 183 -4.91 28.00 1.13
N ARG A 184 -4.72 26.94 0.36
CA ARG A 184 -4.69 25.54 0.82
C ARG A 184 -3.95 24.68 -0.18
N GLU A 185 -3.01 23.84 0.25
CA GLU A 185 -2.21 22.98 -0.64
C GLU A 185 -1.57 23.74 -1.81
N SER A 186 -1.10 24.98 -1.60
CA SER A 186 -0.58 25.88 -2.65
C SER A 186 -1.64 26.40 -3.66
N TRP A 187 -2.91 26.04 -3.53
CA TRP A 187 -4.01 26.62 -4.30
C TRP A 187 -4.54 27.87 -3.61
N VAL A 188 -4.94 28.85 -4.41
CA VAL A 188 -5.51 30.11 -3.93
C VAL A 188 -6.97 29.88 -3.62
N ARG A 189 -7.38 30.12 -2.37
CA ARG A 189 -8.76 30.01 -1.93
C ARG A 189 -9.46 31.34 -2.21
N VAL A 190 -10.54 31.29 -2.98
CA VAL A 190 -11.26 32.48 -3.44
C VAL A 190 -12.74 32.43 -3.08
N ARG A 191 -13.34 33.61 -2.93
CA ARG A 191 -14.78 33.80 -2.86
C ARG A 191 -15.29 34.31 -4.21
N LEU A 192 -16.30 33.62 -4.75
CA LEU A 192 -16.98 34.00 -5.98
C LEU A 192 -18.05 35.06 -5.68
N ALA A 193 -18.49 35.78 -6.72
CA ALA A 193 -19.51 36.82 -6.61
C ALA A 193 -20.87 36.30 -6.07
N ASP A 194 -21.16 35.01 -6.26
CA ASP A 194 -22.34 34.33 -5.72
C ASP A 194 -22.18 33.85 -4.26
N GLY A 195 -21.05 34.19 -3.62
CA GLY A 195 -20.72 33.83 -2.25
C GLY A 195 -20.11 32.43 -2.07
N ARG A 196 -20.06 31.59 -3.12
CA ARG A 196 -19.41 30.28 -3.04
C ARG A 196 -17.90 30.44 -2.89
N VAL A 197 -17.28 29.42 -2.28
CA VAL A 197 -15.83 29.34 -2.12
C VAL A 197 -15.28 28.30 -3.09
N GLY A 198 -14.18 28.63 -3.75
CA GLY A 198 -13.48 27.71 -4.63
C GLY A 198 -11.97 27.88 -4.56
N TYR A 199 -11.26 27.07 -5.33
CA TYR A 199 -9.80 27.04 -5.37
C TYR A 199 -9.32 27.21 -6.81
N ILE A 200 -8.36 28.11 -7.00
CA ILE A 200 -7.74 28.39 -8.30
C ILE A 200 -6.24 28.11 -8.19
N ASP A 201 -5.65 27.52 -9.24
CA ASP A 201 -4.21 27.28 -9.29
C ASP A 201 -3.45 28.62 -9.20
N ARG A 202 -2.45 28.70 -8.32
CA ARG A 202 -1.63 29.90 -8.10
C ARG A 202 -1.03 30.45 -9.40
N ALA A 203 -0.67 29.60 -10.35
CA ALA A 203 -0.11 29.99 -11.65
C ALA A 203 -1.09 30.75 -12.56
N SER A 204 -2.38 30.78 -12.20
CA SER A 204 -3.43 31.53 -12.91
C SER A 204 -3.48 33.01 -12.52
N PHE A 205 -2.73 33.43 -11.50
CA PHE A 205 -2.70 34.81 -11.01
C PHE A 205 -1.50 35.57 -11.56
N ALA A 206 -1.75 36.82 -11.96
CA ALA A 206 -0.71 37.80 -12.27
C ALA A 206 -0.23 38.50 -10.99
N ASP A 207 -1.15 38.70 -10.04
CA ASP A 207 -0.88 39.35 -8.76
C ASP A 207 -1.75 38.76 -7.65
N LEU A 208 -1.18 38.68 -6.44
CA LEU A 208 -1.82 38.12 -5.26
C LEU A 208 -1.58 39.03 -4.04
N PRO A 209 -2.54 39.10 -3.10
CA PRO A 209 -2.34 39.84 -1.86
C PRO A 209 -1.09 39.38 -1.11
N ALA A 210 -0.33 40.35 -0.61
CA ALA A 210 0.85 40.07 0.20
C ALA A 210 0.47 39.30 1.47
N PRO A 211 1.32 38.38 1.96
CA PRO A 211 1.10 37.64 3.20
C PRO A 211 0.79 38.57 4.39
N THR A 212 -0.08 38.13 5.28
CA THR A 212 -0.47 38.90 6.48
C THR A 212 0.54 38.78 7.61
N ARG A 213 1.46 37.81 7.52
CA ARG A 213 2.52 37.57 8.48
C ARG A 213 3.67 36.81 7.81
N GLU A 214 4.78 36.68 8.54
CA GLU A 214 5.94 35.92 8.10
C GLU A 214 6.30 34.86 9.14
N ASN A 215 6.57 33.63 8.70
CA ASN A 215 7.01 32.55 9.58
C ASN A 215 8.52 32.34 9.49
N TRP A 216 9.15 32.05 10.63
CA TRP A 216 10.61 31.90 10.73
C TRP A 216 10.98 30.70 11.60
N GLY A 217 12.20 30.18 11.39
CA GLY A 217 12.71 29.00 12.08
C GLY A 217 12.47 27.70 11.31
N GLU A 218 12.51 26.59 12.04
CA GLU A 218 12.42 25.25 11.48
C GLU A 218 11.53 24.36 12.36
N LEU A 219 10.86 23.40 11.73
CA LEU A 219 10.35 22.22 12.41
C LEU A 219 11.42 21.14 12.37
N LEU A 220 11.74 20.55 13.52
CA LEU A 220 12.66 19.44 13.64
C LEU A 220 11.90 18.18 14.01
N LEU A 221 11.92 17.21 13.11
CA LEU A 221 11.45 15.86 13.37
C LEU A 221 12.62 14.97 13.77
N ARG A 222 12.46 14.21 14.86
CA ARG A 222 13.35 13.11 15.23
C ARG A 222 12.56 11.82 15.28
N LEU A 223 13.10 10.77 14.68
CA LEU A 223 12.51 9.43 14.64
C LEU A 223 13.36 8.50 15.51
N TYR A 224 12.70 7.69 16.32
CA TYR A 224 13.27 6.70 17.22
C TYR A 224 12.64 5.35 16.91
N ARG A 225 13.40 4.26 17.07
CA ARG A 225 12.77 2.96 17.25
C ARG A 225 12.08 2.96 18.61
N GLU A 226 10.89 2.35 18.70
CA GLU A 226 10.15 2.34 19.97
C GLU A 226 11.00 1.67 21.09
N GLY A 227 11.11 2.35 22.23
CA GLY A 227 11.94 1.92 23.37
C GLY A 227 13.39 2.40 23.34
N GLU A 228 13.86 3.01 22.24
CA GLU A 228 15.21 3.58 22.14
C GLU A 228 15.19 5.10 22.44
N GLU A 229 16.27 5.58 23.09
CA GLU A 229 16.46 7.01 23.40
C GLU A 229 17.23 7.76 22.32
N ALA A 230 18.10 7.08 21.57
CA ALA A 230 18.88 7.69 20.51
C ALA A 230 18.04 7.86 19.23
N PRO A 231 18.06 9.02 18.57
CA PRO A 231 17.34 9.22 17.32
C PRO A 231 17.98 8.39 16.19
N LEU A 232 17.15 7.64 15.48
CA LEU A 232 17.52 6.88 14.29
C LEU A 232 17.63 7.78 13.05
N ARG A 233 16.75 8.78 12.94
CA ARG A 233 16.73 9.77 11.85
C ARG A 233 16.34 11.14 12.39
N GLU A 234 16.84 12.16 11.72
CA GLU A 234 16.40 13.55 11.91
C GLU A 234 16.04 14.15 10.55
N ALA A 235 15.04 15.02 10.54
CA ALA A 235 14.62 15.77 9.37
C ALA A 235 14.21 17.18 9.79
N ARG A 236 14.65 18.19 9.03
CA ARG A 236 14.34 19.61 9.26
C ARG A 236 13.48 20.13 8.13
N LEU A 237 12.46 20.90 8.47
CA LEU A 237 11.66 21.67 7.51
C LEU A 237 11.75 23.14 7.87
N ARG A 238 12.25 23.96 6.94
CA ARG A 238 12.15 25.41 7.08
C ARG A 238 10.68 25.80 6.96
N VAL A 239 10.21 26.61 7.90
CA VAL A 239 8.81 27.06 7.89
C VAL A 239 8.58 28.17 6.87
N GLN A 240 9.65 28.87 6.48
CA GLN A 240 9.66 29.82 5.38
C GLN A 240 9.33 29.11 4.07
N GLY A 241 8.30 29.58 3.37
CA GLY A 241 7.87 29.04 2.08
C GLY A 241 6.92 27.84 2.17
N LEU A 242 6.52 27.41 3.37
CA LEU A 242 5.41 26.46 3.49
C LEU A 242 4.10 27.13 3.06
N SER A 243 3.26 26.41 2.33
CA SER A 243 1.89 26.85 2.03
C SER A 243 0.99 26.67 3.24
N ASP A 244 -0.01 27.53 3.40
CA ASP A 244 -1.03 27.33 4.42
C ASP A 244 -1.87 26.09 4.13
N GLU A 245 -2.41 25.51 5.20
CA GLU A 245 -3.24 24.31 5.19
C GLU A 245 -2.70 23.24 4.23
N SER A 246 -1.43 22.85 4.39
CA SER A 246 -0.71 21.99 3.45
C SER A 246 -0.18 20.71 4.06
N HIS A 247 -0.04 19.67 3.23
CA HIS A 247 0.69 18.47 3.59
C HIS A 247 2.20 18.66 3.35
N VAL A 248 2.99 18.47 4.39
CA VAL A 248 4.46 18.55 4.31
C VAL A 248 5.07 17.25 4.75
N THR A 249 6.09 16.78 4.04
CA THR A 249 6.82 15.55 4.40
C THR A 249 8.18 15.87 4.99
N PHE A 250 8.42 15.42 6.22
CA PHE A 250 9.76 15.31 6.77
C PHE A 250 10.46 14.12 6.12
N ARG A 251 11.36 14.37 5.17
CA ARG A 251 12.09 13.33 4.45
C ARG A 251 13.42 13.00 5.15
N PHE A 252 13.77 11.72 5.15
CA PHE A 252 15.04 11.22 5.66
C PHE A 252 15.51 10.00 4.85
N ALA A 253 16.76 9.58 5.05
CA ALA A 253 17.31 8.41 4.35
C ALA A 253 16.49 7.14 4.67
N PRO A 254 16.09 6.36 3.65
CA PRO A 254 15.22 5.19 3.84
C PRO A 254 15.75 4.20 4.89
N ILE A 255 14.83 3.58 5.63
CA ILE A 255 15.12 2.52 6.60
C ILE A 255 14.61 1.20 6.01
N ALA A 256 15.52 0.40 5.45
CA ALA A 256 15.15 -0.80 4.69
C ALA A 256 14.37 -1.84 5.51
N ASP A 257 14.72 -2.00 6.79
CA ASP A 257 14.14 -2.97 7.74
C ASP A 257 12.94 -2.42 8.54
N SER A 258 12.23 -1.42 8.01
CA SER A 258 11.11 -0.79 8.70
C SER A 258 9.81 -1.60 8.73
N TYR A 259 9.75 -2.75 8.05
CA TYR A 259 8.53 -3.54 7.95
C TYR A 259 8.12 -4.15 9.31
N ARG A 260 6.92 -3.79 9.79
CA ARG A 260 6.34 -4.23 11.07
C ARG A 260 7.17 -3.84 12.30
N THR A 261 7.86 -2.71 12.20
CA THR A 261 8.62 -2.13 13.29
C THR A 261 7.85 -0.94 13.87
N SER A 262 7.74 -0.87 15.19
CA SER A 262 7.18 0.29 15.86
C SER A 262 8.22 1.40 15.99
N TYR A 263 7.78 2.62 15.71
CA TYR A 263 8.58 3.83 15.81
C TYR A 263 7.86 4.87 16.64
N ARG A 264 8.64 5.73 17.28
CA ARG A 264 8.18 6.98 17.88
C ARG A 264 8.82 8.12 17.12
N PHE A 265 8.07 9.18 16.81
CA PHE A 265 8.66 10.42 16.33
C PHE A 265 8.27 11.59 17.22
N THR A 266 9.15 12.60 17.26
CA THR A 266 8.90 13.87 17.93
C THR A 266 9.02 15.01 16.93
N ILE A 267 8.16 16.03 17.04
CA ILE A 267 8.27 17.29 16.29
C ILE A 267 8.37 18.44 17.30
N GLU A 268 9.35 19.32 17.09
CA GLU A 268 9.51 20.57 17.84
C GLU A 268 9.78 21.74 16.89
N ALA A 269 9.46 22.95 17.33
CA ALA A 269 9.87 24.17 16.65
C ALA A 269 11.23 24.65 17.16
N VAL A 270 12.09 25.07 16.24
CA VAL A 270 13.43 25.59 16.52
C VAL A 270 13.55 26.98 15.92
N GLY A 271 13.83 27.99 16.76
CA GLY A 271 14.05 29.36 16.29
C GLY A 271 12.79 30.14 15.86
N SER A 272 11.59 29.60 16.09
CA SER A 272 10.32 30.32 15.89
C SER A 272 9.97 31.18 17.11
N ALA A 273 9.16 32.22 16.89
CA ALA A 273 8.65 33.12 17.93
C ALA A 273 7.13 33.27 17.82
N PRO A 274 6.42 33.71 18.88
CA PRO A 274 4.99 33.98 18.82
C PRO A 274 4.62 34.93 17.67
N GLY A 275 3.57 34.60 16.92
CA GLY A 275 3.13 35.32 15.72
C GLY A 275 3.89 34.95 14.43
N HIS A 276 4.98 34.19 14.56
CA HIS A 276 5.89 33.79 13.48
C HIS A 276 6.08 32.26 13.39
N ALA A 277 5.30 31.51 14.17
CA ALA A 277 5.39 30.07 14.30
C ALA A 277 4.27 29.37 13.55
N VAL A 278 4.54 28.18 13.03
CA VAL A 278 3.52 27.34 12.38
C VAL A 278 2.76 26.50 13.40
N THR A 279 1.67 25.87 12.96
CA THR A 279 0.89 24.91 13.76
C THR A 279 0.76 23.58 13.03
N LEU A 280 0.35 22.54 13.75
CA LEU A 280 0.10 21.20 13.22
C LEU A 280 -1.37 20.83 13.40
N TRP A 281 -1.92 20.10 12.43
CA TRP A 281 -3.28 19.56 12.50
C TRP A 281 -3.33 18.30 13.36
N SER A 282 -4.36 18.20 14.19
CA SER A 282 -4.50 17.14 15.18
C SER A 282 -5.96 16.87 15.53
N ASP A 283 -6.20 15.78 16.24
CA ASP A 283 -7.35 15.68 17.14
C ASP A 283 -7.08 16.54 18.39
N PRO A 284 -7.79 17.67 18.59
CA PRO A 284 -7.54 18.58 19.69
C PRO A 284 -7.86 17.97 21.06
N ALA A 285 -8.70 16.94 21.14
CA ALA A 285 -9.05 16.30 22.40
C ALA A 285 -7.90 15.43 22.95
N THR A 286 -7.08 14.87 22.05
CA THR A 286 -6.00 13.94 22.41
C THR A 286 -4.61 14.46 22.06
N GLU A 287 -4.54 15.60 21.38
CA GLU A 287 -3.34 16.12 20.70
C GLU A 287 -2.70 15.08 19.75
N THR A 288 -3.51 14.14 19.24
CA THR A 288 -3.04 13.12 18.29
C THR A 288 -2.88 13.75 16.92
N LEU A 289 -1.65 13.79 16.39
CA LEU A 289 -1.41 14.34 15.07
C LEU A 289 -2.10 13.52 13.99
N VAL A 290 -2.59 14.21 12.96
CA VAL A 290 -2.96 13.56 11.70
C VAL A 290 -1.70 13.47 10.85
N PHE A 291 -1.22 12.25 10.64
CA PHE A 291 0.00 12.00 9.89
C PHE A 291 -0.07 10.74 9.04
N ARG A 292 0.85 10.67 8.07
CA ARG A 292 1.01 9.54 7.16
C ARG A 292 2.50 9.22 6.96
N PRO A 293 2.99 8.04 7.36
CA PRO A 293 4.33 7.59 7.00
C PRO A 293 4.48 7.47 5.49
N THR A 294 5.65 7.82 4.96
CA THR A 294 6.00 7.64 3.55
C THR A 294 7.08 6.58 3.40
N TYR A 295 7.10 5.94 2.24
CA TYR A 295 8.05 4.87 1.95
C TYR A 295 8.67 5.11 0.58
N ALA A 296 9.97 4.84 0.46
CA ALA A 296 10.65 4.93 -0.81
C ALA A 296 10.04 3.92 -1.79
N SER A 297 9.73 4.38 -3.01
CA SER A 297 9.13 3.54 -4.03
C SER A 297 10.10 2.44 -4.47
N GLN A 298 9.60 1.21 -4.58
CA GLN A 298 10.38 0.06 -5.02
C GLN A 298 9.52 -0.82 -5.94
N VAL A 299 10.10 -1.20 -7.08
CA VAL A 299 9.56 -2.27 -7.93
C VAL A 299 9.94 -3.60 -7.29
N LEU A 300 8.93 -4.35 -6.86
CA LEU A 300 9.10 -5.62 -6.17
C LEU A 300 9.25 -6.78 -7.14
N ALA A 301 8.51 -6.73 -8.24
CA ALA A 301 8.63 -7.66 -9.35
C ALA A 301 8.28 -6.93 -10.64
N GLU A 302 8.98 -7.30 -11.70
CA GLU A 302 8.71 -6.88 -13.07
C GLU A 302 8.87 -8.08 -13.98
N ALA A 303 7.96 -8.23 -14.93
CA ALA A 303 8.04 -9.29 -15.92
C ALA A 303 7.34 -8.91 -17.22
N ALA A 304 7.92 -9.34 -18.33
CA ALA A 304 7.31 -9.21 -19.65
C ALA A 304 6.09 -10.13 -19.77
N LEU A 305 5.01 -9.61 -20.32
CA LEU A 305 3.81 -10.40 -20.59
C LEU A 305 4.09 -11.49 -21.64
N ASP A 306 4.96 -11.23 -22.62
CA ASP A 306 5.36 -12.23 -23.63
C ASP A 306 6.07 -13.46 -23.03
N ALA A 307 6.59 -13.35 -21.79
CA ALA A 307 7.17 -14.48 -21.06
C ALA A 307 6.11 -15.30 -20.28
N GLY A 308 4.86 -14.86 -20.29
CA GLY A 308 3.76 -15.49 -19.56
C GLY A 308 3.35 -16.84 -20.13
N ARG A 309 2.76 -17.68 -19.29
CA ARG A 309 2.16 -18.96 -19.67
C ARG A 309 0.65 -18.80 -19.81
N TRP A 310 0.15 -18.98 -21.03
CA TRP A 310 -1.28 -18.93 -21.31
C TRP A 310 -2.03 -20.17 -20.83
N SER A 311 -3.25 -19.95 -20.35
CA SER A 311 -4.23 -20.97 -20.02
C SER A 311 -5.50 -20.69 -20.84
N GLY A 312 -5.72 -21.45 -21.92
CA GLY A 312 -6.92 -21.34 -22.74
C GLY A 312 -8.22 -21.71 -21.99
N VAL A 313 -8.11 -22.49 -20.91
CA VAL A 313 -9.27 -22.85 -20.07
C VAL A 313 -9.73 -21.68 -19.21
N GLU A 314 -8.79 -20.92 -18.63
CA GLU A 314 -9.12 -19.78 -17.76
C GLU A 314 -9.15 -18.45 -18.53
N GLY A 315 -8.66 -18.42 -19.78
CA GLY A 315 -8.41 -17.19 -20.53
C GLY A 315 -7.35 -16.29 -19.88
N THR A 316 -6.45 -16.87 -19.08
CA THR A 316 -5.48 -16.11 -18.29
C THR A 316 -4.05 -16.34 -18.74
N LEU A 317 -3.25 -15.30 -18.63
CA LEU A 317 -1.81 -15.33 -18.79
C LEU A 317 -1.16 -15.30 -17.40
N GLU A 318 -0.48 -16.38 -17.02
CA GLU A 318 0.28 -16.47 -15.76
C GLU A 318 1.72 -16.00 -15.98
N VAL A 319 2.11 -14.90 -15.33
CA VAL A 319 3.48 -14.41 -15.31
C VAL A 319 4.09 -14.72 -13.94
N ARG A 320 5.27 -15.32 -13.93
CA ARG A 320 5.99 -15.73 -12.71
C ARG A 320 7.23 -14.90 -12.51
N PHE A 321 7.59 -14.71 -11.25
CA PHE A 321 8.79 -13.97 -10.85
C PHE A 321 9.36 -14.60 -9.57
N ALA A 322 10.57 -14.16 -9.17
CA ALA A 322 11.17 -14.58 -7.92
C ALA A 322 10.25 -14.23 -6.72
N PRO A 323 10.14 -15.06 -5.69
CA PRO A 323 9.29 -14.78 -4.55
C PRO A 323 9.58 -13.40 -3.93
N VAL A 324 8.56 -12.56 -3.89
CA VAL A 324 8.61 -11.22 -3.31
C VAL A 324 8.21 -11.30 -1.84
N GLN A 325 9.04 -10.71 -0.97
CA GLN A 325 8.77 -10.56 0.45
C GLN A 325 9.34 -9.22 0.94
N PRO A 326 8.73 -8.59 1.95
CA PRO A 326 7.47 -9.00 2.60
C PRO A 326 6.23 -8.59 1.78
N THR A 327 5.23 -9.45 1.65
CA THR A 327 3.92 -9.12 1.05
C THR A 327 2.74 -9.41 1.96
N ARG A 328 2.98 -9.88 3.19
CA ARG A 328 1.89 -10.12 4.13
C ARG A 328 1.35 -8.81 4.68
N ASP A 329 0.02 -8.72 4.73
CA ASP A 329 -0.69 -7.65 5.42
C ASP A 329 -0.37 -6.24 4.92
N VAL A 330 -0.09 -6.13 3.63
CA VAL A 330 0.24 -4.88 2.92
C VAL A 330 -0.69 -4.70 1.72
N TYR A 331 -0.83 -3.45 1.29
CA TYR A 331 -1.41 -3.13 -0.01
C TYR A 331 -0.32 -3.17 -1.08
N LEU A 332 -0.60 -3.87 -2.17
CA LEU A 332 0.21 -3.93 -3.37
C LEU A 332 -0.54 -3.26 -4.51
N ARG A 333 0.18 -2.79 -5.51
CA ARG A 333 -0.40 -2.32 -6.78
C ARG A 333 0.14 -3.17 -7.91
N LEU A 334 -0.77 -3.79 -8.64
CA LEU A 334 -0.53 -4.37 -9.95
C LEU A 334 -0.55 -3.26 -10.99
N ILE A 335 0.54 -3.10 -11.72
CA ILE A 335 0.64 -2.17 -12.84
C ILE A 335 0.77 -3.00 -14.11
N VAL A 336 -0.15 -2.80 -15.05
CA VAL A 336 -0.07 -3.36 -16.39
C VAL A 336 0.23 -2.22 -17.35
N GLU A 337 1.34 -2.32 -18.06
CA GLU A 337 1.81 -1.29 -18.97
C GLU A 337 1.90 -1.82 -20.39
N ALA A 338 1.20 -1.15 -21.31
CA ALA A 338 1.33 -1.38 -22.74
C ALA A 338 2.52 -0.58 -23.27
N LYS A 339 3.30 -1.17 -24.18
CA LYS A 339 4.43 -0.48 -24.83
C LYS A 339 4.11 -0.18 -26.28
N GLU A 340 4.58 -1.01 -27.21
CA GLU A 340 4.44 -0.77 -28.65
C GLU A 340 3.03 -1.02 -29.16
N ARG A 341 2.27 -1.91 -28.50
CA ARG A 341 0.90 -2.25 -28.87
C ARG A 341 -0.05 -2.17 -27.68
N PRO A 342 -1.30 -1.71 -27.90
CA PRO A 342 -2.32 -1.74 -26.87
C PRO A 342 -2.62 -3.17 -26.40
N LEU A 343 -2.89 -3.32 -25.12
CA LEU A 343 -3.33 -4.57 -24.50
C LEU A 343 -4.83 -4.51 -24.25
N ILE A 344 -5.55 -5.58 -24.56
CA ILE A 344 -6.97 -5.68 -24.21
C ILE A 344 -7.09 -6.57 -22.98
N VAL A 345 -7.42 -5.96 -21.83
CA VAL A 345 -7.54 -6.65 -20.54
C VAL A 345 -9.00 -6.77 -20.14
N HIS A 346 -9.35 -7.78 -19.35
CA HIS A 346 -10.71 -7.88 -18.79
C HIS A 346 -10.83 -7.17 -17.45
N TRP A 347 -11.99 -6.57 -17.20
CA TRP A 347 -12.35 -5.99 -15.91
C TRP A 347 -13.71 -6.50 -15.42
N SER A 348 -13.96 -6.38 -14.13
CA SER A 348 -15.16 -6.88 -13.43
C SER A 348 -15.72 -5.84 -12.47
N MET A 349 -17.02 -5.90 -12.17
CA MET A 349 -17.62 -5.18 -11.04
C MET A 349 -17.11 -5.71 -9.69
N VAL A 350 -16.59 -6.93 -9.64
CA VAL A 350 -15.97 -7.50 -8.44
C VAL A 350 -14.56 -6.94 -8.27
N ARG A 351 -14.33 -6.27 -7.14
CA ARG A 351 -13.01 -5.72 -6.79
C ARG A 351 -12.17 -6.74 -6.03
N PRO A 352 -10.84 -6.70 -6.17
CA PRO A 352 -9.96 -7.55 -5.36
C PRO A 352 -10.05 -7.19 -3.87
N PRO A 353 -9.52 -8.05 -2.98
CA PRO A 353 -9.38 -7.73 -1.57
C PRO A 353 -8.79 -6.32 -1.36
N GLY A 354 -9.33 -5.58 -0.39
CA GLY A 354 -9.07 -4.15 -0.23
C GLY A 354 -10.14 -3.25 -0.87
N ASN A 355 -10.97 -3.78 -1.78
CA ASN A 355 -12.13 -3.12 -2.37
C ASN A 355 -11.84 -1.79 -3.11
N LEU A 356 -10.61 -1.65 -3.61
CA LEU A 356 -10.16 -0.47 -4.34
C LEU A 356 -10.41 -0.62 -5.85
N PRO A 357 -10.88 0.44 -6.53
CA PRO A 357 -11.09 0.40 -7.97
C PRO A 357 -9.75 0.36 -8.71
N LEU A 358 -9.78 -0.12 -9.95
CA LEU A 358 -8.69 0.09 -10.88
C LEU A 358 -8.60 1.57 -11.27
N ALA A 359 -7.41 2.02 -11.69
CA ALA A 359 -7.19 3.33 -12.29
C ALA A 359 -6.59 3.13 -13.69
N SER A 360 -7.22 3.70 -14.70
CA SER A 360 -6.73 3.69 -16.09
C SER A 360 -6.38 5.11 -16.50
N ARG A 361 -5.19 5.31 -17.08
CA ARG A 361 -4.83 6.61 -17.69
C ARG A 361 -5.58 6.85 -19.00
N ASP A 362 -5.96 5.78 -19.69
CA ASP A 362 -6.58 5.83 -21.00
C ASP A 362 -8.11 5.97 -20.93
N ASP A 363 -8.71 5.54 -19.82
CA ASP A 363 -10.17 5.59 -19.59
C ASP A 363 -10.47 5.98 -18.12
N PRO A 364 -10.35 7.27 -17.78
CA PRO A 364 -10.62 7.77 -16.44
C PRO A 364 -12.13 7.76 -16.18
N GLY A 365 -12.63 6.70 -15.53
CA GLY A 365 -14.06 6.57 -15.20
C GLY A 365 -14.52 5.16 -14.89
N ILE A 366 -13.69 4.14 -15.16
CA ILE A 366 -14.03 2.75 -14.91
C ILE A 366 -14.16 2.48 -13.42
N TRP A 367 -15.32 1.96 -13.02
CA TRP A 367 -15.65 1.67 -11.64
C TRP A 367 -15.70 0.16 -11.37
N GLY A 368 -14.56 -0.50 -11.44
CA GLY A 368 -14.44 -1.95 -11.25
C GLY A 368 -13.04 -2.37 -10.84
N GLY A 369 -12.77 -3.68 -10.90
CA GLY A 369 -11.45 -4.26 -10.69
C GLY A 369 -10.93 -5.00 -11.93
N LEU A 370 -9.61 -5.04 -12.12
CA LEU A 370 -9.01 -5.93 -13.12
C LEU A 370 -9.35 -7.38 -12.83
N VAL A 371 -9.57 -8.18 -13.86
CA VAL A 371 -9.75 -9.63 -13.72
C VAL A 371 -8.38 -10.29 -13.62
N PHE A 372 -7.91 -10.47 -12.39
CA PHE A 372 -6.62 -11.10 -12.10
C PHE A 372 -6.67 -11.98 -10.84
N ASN A 373 -5.64 -12.79 -10.64
CA ASN A 373 -5.38 -13.49 -9.39
C ASN A 373 -3.87 -13.46 -9.09
N ALA A 374 -3.49 -13.49 -7.82
CA ALA A 374 -2.10 -13.47 -7.39
C ALA A 374 -1.76 -14.77 -6.67
N ARG A 375 -0.57 -15.34 -6.90
CA ARG A 375 -0.13 -16.59 -6.27
C ARG A 375 0.98 -16.35 -5.27
N TYR A 376 0.87 -17.03 -4.14
CA TYR A 376 1.79 -16.94 -3.01
C TYR A 376 2.44 -18.30 -2.76
N SER A 377 3.72 -18.28 -2.37
CA SER A 377 4.42 -19.42 -1.82
C SER A 377 4.79 -19.12 -0.37
N GLU A 378 3.80 -19.24 0.51
CA GLU A 378 4.04 -19.07 1.93
C GLU A 378 4.70 -20.33 2.49
N THR A 379 5.84 -20.17 3.16
CA THR A 379 6.43 -21.22 4.00
C THR A 379 5.65 -21.28 5.30
N VAL A 380 4.75 -22.25 5.42
CA VAL A 380 4.02 -22.49 6.67
C VAL A 380 4.84 -23.48 7.50
N PRO A 381 5.16 -23.17 8.77
CA PRO A 381 5.81 -24.15 9.66
C PRO A 381 4.95 -25.42 9.75
N VAL A 382 5.54 -26.59 9.55
CA VAL A 382 4.81 -27.88 9.62
C VAL A 382 4.07 -28.05 10.95
N GLY A 383 4.60 -27.52 12.05
CA GLY A 383 3.93 -27.52 13.35
C GLY A 383 2.55 -26.82 13.36
N TRP A 384 2.37 -25.76 12.57
CA TRP A 384 1.07 -25.09 12.44
C TRP A 384 0.06 -25.94 11.65
N LEU A 385 0.50 -26.57 10.54
CA LEU A 385 -0.34 -27.49 9.77
C LEU A 385 -0.79 -28.68 10.62
N VAL A 386 0.13 -29.30 11.37
CA VAL A 386 -0.17 -30.42 12.27
C VAL A 386 -1.15 -29.99 13.37
N ARG A 387 -0.96 -28.83 14.00
CA ARG A 387 -1.88 -28.33 15.03
C ARG A 387 -3.27 -28.04 14.46
N THR A 388 -3.36 -27.43 13.28
CA THR A 388 -4.66 -27.06 12.68
C THR A 388 -5.42 -28.30 12.20
N VAL A 389 -4.73 -29.27 11.61
CA VAL A 389 -5.29 -30.59 11.28
C VAL A 389 -5.70 -31.31 12.56
N PHE A 390 -4.83 -31.38 13.57
CA PHE A 390 -5.13 -32.04 14.83
C PHE A 390 -6.35 -31.42 15.53
N VAL A 391 -6.43 -30.09 15.64
CA VAL A 391 -7.57 -29.38 16.27
C VAL A 391 -8.87 -29.57 15.48
N ARG A 392 -8.83 -29.54 14.14
CA ARG A 392 -10.02 -29.79 13.31
C ARG A 392 -10.43 -31.27 13.34
N SER A 393 -9.48 -32.19 13.29
CA SER A 393 -9.71 -33.62 13.38
C SER A 393 -10.24 -34.02 14.76
N THR A 394 -9.70 -33.46 15.86
CA THR A 394 -10.25 -33.71 17.20
C THR A 394 -11.67 -33.20 17.30
N ARG A 395 -11.98 -32.01 16.75
CA ARG A 395 -13.35 -31.46 16.76
C ARG A 395 -14.32 -32.34 15.96
N ALA A 396 -13.89 -32.88 14.82
CA ALA A 396 -14.68 -33.80 13.99
C ALA A 396 -14.86 -35.18 14.64
N ILE A 397 -13.83 -35.70 15.32
CA ILE A 397 -13.88 -36.96 16.09
C ILE A 397 -14.82 -36.85 17.29
N PHE A 398 -14.88 -35.68 17.94
CA PHE A 398 -15.80 -35.44 19.06
C PHE A 398 -17.24 -35.14 18.62
N SER A 399 -17.47 -34.65 17.40
CA SER A 399 -18.82 -34.43 16.86
C SER A 399 -19.43 -35.67 16.20
N ASP A 400 -18.61 -36.59 15.70
CA ASP A 400 -19.07 -37.86 15.11
C ASP A 400 -18.09 -39.02 15.44
N PRO A 401 -18.38 -39.81 16.49
CA PRO A 401 -17.47 -40.84 16.97
C PRO A 401 -17.29 -42.01 16.00
N VAL A 402 -18.26 -42.25 15.11
CA VAL A 402 -18.21 -43.37 14.14
C VAL A 402 -17.22 -43.04 13.01
N LEU A 403 -17.30 -41.82 12.46
CA LEU A 403 -16.33 -41.32 11.48
C LEU A 403 -14.93 -41.16 12.08
N GLY A 404 -14.84 -40.79 13.37
CA GLY A 404 -13.58 -40.68 14.10
C GLY A 404 -12.84 -42.01 14.26
N ILE A 405 -13.56 -43.09 14.58
CA ILE A 405 -12.99 -44.45 14.65
C ILE A 405 -12.52 -44.90 13.26
N GLY A 406 -13.30 -44.64 12.21
CA GLY A 406 -12.91 -44.93 10.82
C GLY A 406 -11.61 -44.24 10.40
N TYR A 407 -11.45 -42.95 10.73
CA TYR A 407 -10.23 -42.19 10.45
C TYR A 407 -9.00 -42.75 11.18
N MET A 408 -9.15 -43.17 12.44
CA MET A 408 -8.08 -43.81 13.20
C MET A 408 -7.67 -45.15 12.60
N PHE A 409 -8.62 -45.99 12.15
CA PHE A 409 -8.28 -47.27 11.51
C PHE A 409 -7.52 -47.08 10.19
N VAL A 410 -7.93 -46.12 9.35
CA VAL A 410 -7.26 -45.86 8.07
C VAL A 410 -5.86 -45.29 8.27
N THR A 411 -5.69 -44.34 9.19
CA THR A 411 -4.38 -43.73 9.47
C THR A 411 -3.42 -44.70 10.16
N SER A 412 -3.92 -45.51 11.09
CA SER A 412 -3.14 -46.59 11.74
C SER A 412 -2.75 -47.68 10.76
N GLY A 413 -3.67 -48.05 9.84
CA GLY A 413 -3.40 -49.01 8.77
C GLY A 413 -2.35 -48.52 7.78
N ALA A 414 -2.42 -47.24 7.38
CA ALA A 414 -1.43 -46.62 6.50
C ALA A 414 -0.04 -46.53 7.17
N LEU A 415 0.02 -46.16 8.45
CA LEU A 415 1.27 -46.14 9.23
C LEU A 415 1.83 -47.55 9.44
N GLY A 416 0.98 -48.54 9.68
CA GLY A 416 1.35 -49.95 9.76
C GLY A 416 1.92 -50.49 8.44
N LEU A 417 1.31 -50.12 7.30
CA LEU A 417 1.79 -50.47 5.96
C LEU A 417 3.10 -49.77 5.61
N LEU A 418 3.28 -48.50 5.99
CA LEU A 418 4.53 -47.77 5.83
C LEU A 418 5.65 -48.40 6.66
N ALA A 419 5.40 -48.69 7.94
CA ALA A 419 6.33 -49.36 8.84
C ALA A 419 6.68 -50.78 8.37
N TRP A 420 5.70 -51.52 7.84
CA TRP A 420 5.92 -52.85 7.27
C TRP A 420 6.74 -52.78 5.97
N SER A 421 6.48 -51.80 5.09
CA SER A 421 7.24 -51.60 3.86
C SER A 421 8.70 -51.21 4.13
N TRP A 422 8.94 -50.42 5.18
CA TRP A 422 10.28 -50.06 5.66
C TRP A 422 11.01 -51.27 6.24
N ARG A 423 10.32 -52.09 7.05
CA ARG A 423 10.87 -53.32 7.61
C ARG A 423 11.16 -54.38 6.53
N LYS A 424 10.39 -54.40 5.43
CA LYS A 424 10.60 -55.31 4.29
C LYS A 424 11.76 -54.88 3.40
N ARG A 425 12.00 -53.57 3.24
CA ARG A 425 13.22 -53.03 2.58
C ARG A 425 14.48 -53.25 3.41
N GLY A 426 14.40 -53.11 4.73
CA GLY A 426 15.54 -53.38 5.63
C GLY A 426 16.00 -54.85 5.67
N ARG A 427 15.11 -55.81 5.39
CA ARG A 427 15.48 -57.25 5.32
C ARG A 427 16.05 -57.70 3.96
N ARG A 428 15.99 -56.87 2.91
CA ARG A 428 16.61 -57.17 1.61
C ARG A 428 18.02 -56.60 1.45
N ALA A 429 18.52 -55.85 2.43
CA ALA A 429 19.88 -55.28 2.42
C ALA A 429 20.89 -56.11 3.23
N VAL A 430 20.50 -57.27 3.77
CA VAL A 430 21.38 -58.24 4.44
C VAL A 430 21.05 -59.62 3.87
N VAL A 431 21.58 -59.90 2.68
CA VAL A 431 21.81 -61.17 1.96
C VAL A 431 21.67 -60.84 0.47
N SER A 432 22.76 -60.27 -0.07
CA SER A 432 23.35 -60.52 -1.39
C SER A 432 24.58 -59.61 -1.50
#